data_AF-A6XPL7-F1
#
_entry.id   AF-A6XPL7-F1
#
_cell.length_a   1.000
_cell.length_b   1.000
_cell.length_c   1.000
_cell.angle_alpha   90.00
_cell.angle_beta   90.00
_cell.angle_gamma   90.00
#
_symmetry.space_group_name_H-M   'P 1'
#
loop_
_entity.id
_entity.type
_entity.pdbx_description
1 polymer ?
#
loop_
_entity_poly.entity_id
_entity_poly.type
_entity_poly.pdbx_seq_one_letter_code
_entity_poly.pdbx_strand_id
1 'polypeptide(L)'
;MLPTTPQTQLSDARIKITDSQLEPFADLVRGLMVDMPCPEGVGNVAQLDDLAQHFTQSLLAAAQAVSKPAQQGRTTAPWWTADCRRAHRELTTHQTEAAKHQFKDAVRKAKRAYWRQVINEARDGRDLYRVVAWHKLEPNLRAPPLVIGDQVIEETAAKAEALQQAILKRYNSADDLEYNPLDDEHWSGMGNLPWNPRVGMEEVERNTIGVQSTSPGTDGITVRMLKACWQHVSLFIQQLYNCCLRLCHFPRAWKLAEVAMIPK
;
A
#
# COMPACT_ATOMS: atom_id res chain seq x y z
N MET A 1 22.97 2.68 26.60
CA MET A 1 22.19 1.45 26.42
C MET A 1 20.80 1.88 25.97
N LEU A 2 20.60 2.05 24.65
CA LEU A 2 19.30 2.42 24.09
C LEU A 2 18.48 1.12 23.88
N PRO A 3 17.18 1.10 24.24
CA PRO A 3 16.38 -0.09 24.09
C PRO A 3 16.06 -0.32 22.60
N THR A 4 16.42 -1.50 22.12
CA THR A 4 16.11 -2.00 20.79
C THR A 4 14.61 -2.24 20.68
N THR A 5 13.91 -1.40 19.93
CA THR A 5 12.52 -1.67 19.55
C THR A 5 12.50 -2.90 18.65
N PRO A 6 11.67 -3.92 18.92
CA PRO A 6 11.58 -5.07 18.04
C PRO A 6 10.98 -4.63 16.70
N GLN A 7 11.78 -4.74 15.63
CA GLN A 7 11.29 -4.63 14.25
C GLN A 7 10.26 -5.73 14.03
N THR A 8 8.98 -5.37 14.12
CA THR A 8 7.91 -6.23 13.65
C THR A 8 8.06 -6.35 12.15
N GLN A 9 8.54 -7.49 11.68
CA GLN A 9 8.53 -7.79 10.25
C GLN A 9 7.07 -7.82 9.80
N LEU A 10 6.61 -6.75 9.17
CA LEU A 10 5.37 -6.71 8.41
C LEU A 10 5.47 -7.80 7.35
N SER A 11 4.59 -8.80 7.42
CA SER A 11 4.49 -9.83 6.40
C SER A 11 4.15 -9.17 5.06
N ASP A 12 5.10 -9.24 4.14
CA ASP A 12 5.16 -8.55 2.84
C ASP A 12 4.09 -9.04 1.82
N ALA A 13 3.08 -9.78 2.29
CA ALA A 13 2.00 -10.28 1.47
C ALA A 13 0.94 -9.18 1.29
N ARG A 14 1.17 -8.27 0.34
CA ARG A 14 0.15 -7.30 -0.10
C ARG A 14 -1.14 -8.05 -0.45
N ILE A 15 -2.20 -7.79 0.31
CA ILE A 15 -3.51 -8.40 0.12
C ILE A 15 -4.02 -8.04 -1.28
N LYS A 16 -4.37 -9.07 -2.06
CA LYS A 16 -4.96 -8.90 -3.40
C LYS A 16 -6.31 -9.62 -3.44
N ILE A 17 -7.37 -8.83 -3.58
CA ILE A 17 -8.75 -9.31 -3.76
C ILE A 17 -9.14 -9.07 -5.22
N THR A 18 -9.52 -10.14 -5.93
CA THR A 18 -10.10 -10.08 -7.29
C THR A 18 -11.59 -9.78 -7.25
N ASP A 19 -12.19 -9.42 -8.39
CA ASP A 19 -13.62 -9.06 -8.44
C ASP A 19 -14.53 -10.19 -7.93
N SER A 20 -14.20 -11.44 -8.25
CA SER A 20 -14.90 -12.64 -7.76
C SER A 20 -14.82 -12.86 -6.24
N GLN A 21 -13.96 -12.11 -5.53
CA GLN A 21 -13.75 -12.23 -4.09
C GLN A 21 -14.38 -11.06 -3.32
N LEU A 22 -14.91 -10.05 -4.01
CA LEU A 22 -15.52 -8.87 -3.38
C LEU A 22 -16.82 -9.20 -2.64
N GLU A 23 -17.65 -10.06 -3.21
CA GLU A 23 -18.91 -10.49 -2.58
C GLU A 23 -18.65 -11.39 -1.34
N PRO A 24 -17.79 -12.43 -1.40
CA PRO A 24 -17.37 -13.16 -0.20
C PRO A 24 -16.75 -12.28 0.89
N PHE A 25 -15.99 -11.25 0.48
CA PHE A 25 -15.43 -10.27 1.41
C PHE A 25 -16.53 -9.48 2.11
N ALA A 26 -17.49 -8.95 1.34
CA ALA A 26 -18.61 -8.19 1.88
C ALA A 26 -19.48 -9.02 2.83
N ASP A 27 -19.71 -10.30 2.53
CA ASP A 27 -20.44 -11.22 3.41
C ASP A 27 -19.72 -11.47 4.75
N LEU A 28 -18.40 -11.65 4.72
CA LEU A 28 -17.61 -11.79 5.95
C LEU A 28 -17.62 -10.50 6.77
N VAL A 29 -17.47 -9.34 6.12
CA VAL A 29 -17.58 -8.05 6.80
C VAL A 29 -18.96 -7.88 7.42
N ARG A 30 -20.04 -8.24 6.71
CA ARG A 30 -21.40 -8.21 7.26
C ARG A 30 -21.50 -9.02 8.55
N GLY A 31 -20.95 -10.24 8.57
CA GLY A 31 -20.93 -11.08 9.77
C GLY A 31 -20.16 -10.44 10.93
N LEU A 32 -18.98 -9.90 10.65
CA LEU A 32 -18.14 -9.24 11.67
C LEU A 32 -18.77 -7.96 12.23
N MET A 33 -19.56 -7.24 11.42
CA MET A 33 -20.24 -6.01 11.86
C MET A 33 -21.41 -6.28 12.82
N VAL A 34 -21.91 -7.52 12.93
CA VAL A 34 -23.00 -7.86 13.86
C VAL A 34 -22.57 -7.67 15.32
N ASP A 35 -21.33 -8.07 15.64
CA ASP A 35 -20.78 -8.00 16.99
C ASP A 35 -20.01 -6.70 17.26
N MET A 36 -19.96 -5.79 16.28
CA MET A 36 -19.21 -4.54 16.44
C MET A 36 -19.88 -3.59 17.44
N PRO A 37 -19.13 -3.05 18.41
CA PRO A 37 -19.65 -2.04 19.32
C PRO A 37 -20.15 -0.80 18.57
N CYS A 38 -21.32 -0.29 18.96
CA CYS A 38 -21.87 0.94 18.39
C CYS A 38 -20.96 2.14 18.73
N PRO A 39 -20.45 2.90 17.73
CA PRO A 39 -19.57 4.04 17.99
C PRO A 39 -20.21 5.15 18.83
N GLU A 40 -21.54 5.33 18.78
CA GLU A 40 -22.20 6.43 19.51
C GLU A 40 -21.95 6.40 21.03
N GLY A 41 -21.75 5.20 21.60
CA GLY A 41 -21.44 5.00 23.02
C GLY A 41 -20.01 5.34 23.43
N VAL A 42 -19.13 5.70 22.48
CA VAL A 42 -17.73 6.07 22.75
C VAL A 42 -17.66 7.45 23.41
N GLY A 43 -17.17 7.47 24.64
CA GLY A 43 -17.09 8.66 25.49
C GLY A 43 -15.72 9.30 25.59
N ASN A 44 -14.65 8.64 25.13
CA ASN A 44 -13.30 9.16 25.22
C ASN A 44 -12.39 8.71 24.05
N VAL A 45 -11.24 9.37 23.95
CA VAL A 45 -10.26 9.18 22.88
C VAL A 45 -9.70 7.75 22.83
N ALA A 46 -9.44 7.13 23.98
CA ALA A 46 -8.89 5.77 24.02
C ALA A 46 -9.88 4.74 23.47
N GLN A 47 -11.16 4.84 23.86
CA GLN A 47 -12.23 4.00 23.32
C GLN A 47 -12.42 4.19 21.80
N LEU A 48 -12.25 5.42 21.31
CA LEU A 48 -12.32 5.70 19.87
C LEU A 48 -11.16 5.05 19.11
N ASP A 49 -9.93 5.16 19.65
CA ASP A 49 -8.74 4.52 19.08
C ASP A 49 -8.88 3.00 19.04
N ASP A 50 -9.32 2.38 20.14
CA ASP A 50 -9.54 0.94 20.25
C ASP A 50 -10.61 0.46 19.25
N LEU A 51 -11.71 1.21 19.12
CA LEU A 51 -12.79 0.87 18.19
C LEU A 51 -12.36 0.98 16.72
N ALA A 52 -11.63 2.04 16.36
CA ALA A 52 -11.09 2.21 15.02
C ALA A 52 -10.05 1.12 14.68
N GLN A 53 -9.23 0.74 15.66
CA GLN A 53 -8.28 -0.36 15.51
C GLN A 53 -9.01 -1.70 15.31
N HIS A 54 -10.03 -1.99 16.13
CA HIS A 54 -10.81 -3.22 16.00
C HIS A 54 -11.49 -3.29 14.62
N PHE A 55 -12.13 -2.20 14.18
CA PHE A 55 -12.74 -2.12 12.85
C PHE A 55 -11.74 -2.41 11.73
N THR A 56 -10.55 -1.80 11.79
CA THR A 56 -9.49 -2.01 10.81
C THR A 56 -9.02 -3.47 10.79
N GLN A 57 -8.87 -4.08 11.98
CA GLN A 57 -8.51 -5.49 12.12
C GLN A 57 -9.59 -6.42 11.57
N SER A 58 -10.88 -6.12 11.76
CA SER A 58 -12.00 -6.89 11.19
C SER A 58 -11.97 -6.86 9.66
N LEU A 59 -11.77 -5.69 9.05
CA LEU A 59 -11.62 -5.57 7.60
C LEU A 59 -10.41 -6.35 7.10
N LEU A 60 -9.28 -6.26 7.78
CA LEU A 60 -8.06 -6.96 7.43
C LEU A 60 -8.25 -8.49 7.52
N ALA A 61 -8.88 -8.98 8.59
CA ALA A 61 -9.15 -10.40 8.79
C ALA A 61 -10.08 -10.95 7.70
N ALA A 62 -11.16 -10.23 7.38
CA ALA A 62 -12.05 -10.60 6.27
C ALA A 62 -11.30 -10.63 4.94
N ALA A 63 -10.46 -9.63 4.69
CA ALA A 63 -9.67 -9.52 3.47
C ALA A 63 -8.66 -10.68 3.35
N GLN A 64 -7.96 -11.02 4.43
CA GLN A 64 -7.02 -12.13 4.48
C GLN A 64 -7.72 -13.47 4.28
N ALA A 65 -8.89 -13.68 4.89
CA ALA A 65 -9.67 -14.91 4.77
C ALA A 65 -10.11 -15.21 3.33
N VAL A 66 -10.48 -14.19 2.56
CA VAL A 66 -10.85 -14.38 1.14
C VAL A 66 -9.66 -14.31 0.21
N SER A 67 -8.57 -13.67 0.64
CA SER A 67 -7.38 -13.54 -0.19
C SER A 67 -6.85 -14.95 -0.49
N LYS A 68 -6.53 -15.19 -1.75
CA LYS A 68 -5.67 -16.33 -2.04
C LYS A 68 -4.29 -15.94 -1.51
N PRO A 69 -3.52 -16.87 -0.90
CA PRO A 69 -2.08 -16.67 -0.78
C PRO A 69 -1.63 -16.24 -2.17
N ALA A 70 -0.87 -15.15 -2.29
CA ALA A 70 -0.32 -14.73 -3.56
C ALA A 70 0.21 -16.00 -4.21
N GLN A 71 -0.49 -16.52 -5.23
CA GLN A 71 -0.03 -17.71 -5.93
C GLN A 71 1.38 -17.33 -6.28
N GLN A 72 2.38 -18.07 -5.76
CA GLN A 72 3.77 -17.87 -6.10
C GLN A 72 3.78 -17.62 -7.60
N GLY A 73 4.06 -16.36 -7.95
CA GLY A 73 3.51 -15.75 -9.16
C GLY A 73 3.74 -16.62 -10.38
N ARG A 74 2.85 -16.48 -11.38
CA ARG A 74 3.18 -16.69 -12.80
C ARG A 74 4.69 -16.62 -12.95
N THR A 75 5.30 -17.74 -13.26
CA THR A 75 6.74 -17.92 -13.29
C THR A 75 7.35 -16.68 -13.91
N THR A 76 8.11 -15.89 -13.14
CA THR A 76 8.81 -14.69 -13.65
C THR A 76 9.72 -15.05 -14.84
N ALA A 77 9.99 -16.34 -14.99
CA ALA A 77 10.60 -16.99 -16.13
C ALA A 77 9.62 -18.01 -16.76
N PRO A 78 8.71 -17.62 -17.66
CA PRO A 78 7.88 -18.58 -18.41
C PRO A 78 8.71 -19.52 -19.31
N TRP A 79 9.96 -19.14 -19.59
CA TRP A 79 10.98 -19.97 -20.24
C TRP A 79 11.68 -20.97 -19.30
N TRP A 80 11.29 -21.07 -18.02
CA TRP A 80 11.89 -22.01 -17.07
C TRP A 80 11.36 -23.44 -17.27
N THR A 81 12.00 -24.17 -18.17
CA THR A 81 11.58 -25.52 -18.58
C THR A 81 12.09 -26.62 -17.64
N ALA A 82 11.60 -27.86 -17.84
CA ALA A 82 12.11 -29.04 -17.14
C ALA A 82 13.62 -29.26 -17.38
N ASP A 83 14.11 -28.94 -18.59
CA ASP A 83 15.55 -29.02 -18.92
C ASP A 83 16.37 -28.02 -18.12
N CYS A 84 15.86 -26.80 -17.91
CA CYS A 84 16.53 -25.81 -17.06
C CYS A 84 16.62 -26.30 -15.61
N ARG A 85 15.53 -26.91 -15.09
CA ARG A 85 15.50 -27.50 -13.75
C ARG A 85 16.49 -28.66 -13.61
N ARG A 86 16.59 -29.53 -14.61
CA ARG A 86 17.54 -30.65 -14.61
C ARG A 86 18.98 -30.15 -14.59
N ALA A 87 19.33 -29.24 -15.50
CA ALA A 87 20.68 -28.69 -15.57
C ALA A 87 21.05 -27.86 -14.32
N HIS A 88 20.07 -27.18 -13.70
CA HIS A 88 20.29 -26.50 -12.42
C HIS A 88 20.60 -27.50 -11.30
N ARG A 89 19.86 -28.61 -11.21
CA ARG A 89 20.14 -29.67 -10.24
C ARG A 89 21.54 -30.25 -10.43
N GLU A 90 21.93 -30.54 -11.67
CA GLU A 90 23.28 -31.03 -11.99
C GLU A 90 24.37 -30.03 -11.58
N LEU A 91 24.15 -28.73 -11.80
CA LEU A 91 25.04 -27.67 -11.32
C LEU A 91 25.12 -27.63 -9.79
N THR A 92 23.98 -27.71 -9.09
CA THR A 92 23.94 -27.71 -7.62
C THR A 92 24.64 -28.94 -7.02
N THR A 93 24.47 -30.10 -7.64
CA THR A 93 25.04 -31.37 -7.16
C THR A 93 26.55 -31.46 -7.40
N HIS A 94 27.01 -31.13 -8.61
CA HIS A 94 28.40 -31.38 -9.01
C HIS A 94 29.29 -30.14 -8.94
N GLN A 95 28.72 -28.93 -9.05
CA GLN A 95 29.43 -27.65 -9.01
C GLN A 95 30.66 -27.58 -9.95
N THR A 96 30.62 -28.29 -11.08
CA THR A 96 31.69 -28.31 -12.08
C THR A 96 31.50 -27.24 -13.17
N GLU A 97 32.58 -26.84 -13.84
CA GLU A 97 32.51 -25.92 -14.98
C GLU A 97 31.72 -26.52 -16.17
N ALA A 98 31.70 -27.85 -16.33
CA ALA A 98 30.88 -28.51 -17.33
C ALA A 98 29.37 -28.37 -17.02
N ALA A 99 28.97 -28.62 -15.77
CA ALA A 99 27.58 -28.44 -15.32
C ALA A 99 27.12 -26.98 -15.41
N LYS A 100 28.04 -26.03 -15.17
CA LYS A 100 27.79 -24.58 -15.33
C LYS A 100 27.57 -24.19 -16.79
N HIS A 101 28.37 -24.72 -17.72
CA HIS A 101 28.14 -24.52 -19.16
C HIS A 101 26.80 -25.11 -19.59
N GLN A 102 26.52 -26.35 -19.20
CA GLN A 102 25.27 -27.03 -19.53
C GLN A 102 24.04 -26.30 -19.00
N PHE A 103 24.10 -25.77 -17.77
CA PHE A 103 23.04 -24.94 -17.21
C PHE A 103 22.83 -23.65 -18.02
N LYS A 104 23.92 -22.92 -18.32
CA LYS A 104 23.84 -21.70 -19.14
C LYS A 104 23.26 -21.97 -20.52
N ASP A 105 23.62 -23.09 -21.14
CA ASP A 105 23.14 -23.45 -22.47
C ASP A 105 21.68 -23.89 -22.48
N ALA A 106 21.25 -24.66 -21.47
CA ALA A 106 19.84 -25.01 -21.26
C ALA A 106 18.98 -23.74 -21.11
N VAL A 107 19.43 -22.78 -20.28
CA VAL A 107 18.74 -21.50 -20.07
C VAL A 107 18.70 -20.67 -21.36
N ARG A 108 19.81 -20.55 -22.08
CA ARG A 108 19.87 -19.83 -23.36
C ARG A 108 18.95 -20.46 -24.41
N LYS A 109 18.94 -21.78 -24.52
CA LYS A 109 18.07 -22.53 -25.44
C LYS A 109 16.59 -22.29 -25.10
N ALA A 110 16.23 -22.42 -23.83
CA ALA A 110 14.85 -22.24 -23.38
C ALA A 110 14.35 -20.80 -23.57
N LYS A 111 15.17 -19.80 -23.22
CA LYS A 111 14.87 -18.39 -23.50
C LYS A 111 14.67 -18.13 -25.00
N ARG A 112 15.58 -18.60 -25.85
CA ARG A 112 15.47 -18.42 -27.31
C ARG A 112 14.21 -19.06 -27.87
N ALA A 113 13.89 -20.28 -27.44
CA ALA A 113 12.69 -20.98 -27.90
C ALA A 113 11.41 -20.23 -27.50
N TYR A 114 11.31 -19.82 -26.22
CA TYR A 114 10.18 -19.04 -25.72
C TYR A 114 10.01 -17.74 -26.51
N TRP A 115 11.07 -16.94 -26.66
CA TRP A 115 10.96 -15.66 -27.38
C TRP A 115 10.62 -15.82 -28.85
N ARG A 116 11.19 -16.84 -29.53
CA ARG A 116 10.83 -17.15 -30.91
C ARG A 116 9.34 -17.49 -31.03
N GLN A 117 8.82 -18.28 -30.08
CA GLN A 117 7.40 -18.60 -30.03
C GLN A 117 6.54 -17.34 -29.86
N VAL A 118 6.87 -16.47 -28.89
CA VAL A 118 6.06 -15.26 -28.68
C VAL A 118 6.07 -14.32 -29.89
N ILE A 119 7.20 -14.21 -30.60
CA ILE A 119 7.26 -13.42 -31.85
C ILE A 119 6.39 -14.06 -32.93
N ASN A 120 6.49 -15.38 -33.11
CA ASN A 120 5.73 -16.10 -34.15
C ASN A 120 4.22 -16.12 -33.89
N GLU A 121 3.79 -16.03 -32.63
CA GLU A 121 2.39 -16.08 -32.22
C GLU A 121 1.73 -14.69 -32.15
N ALA A 122 2.48 -13.60 -32.34
CA ALA A 122 1.94 -12.24 -32.29
C ALA A 122 0.99 -11.99 -33.48
N ARG A 123 -0.26 -11.60 -33.20
CA ARG A 123 -1.28 -11.41 -34.26
C ARG A 123 -1.86 -10.01 -34.34
N ASP A 124 -1.79 -9.24 -33.25
CA ASP A 124 -2.42 -7.93 -33.16
C ASP A 124 -1.44 -6.86 -32.65
N GLY A 125 -1.91 -5.60 -32.62
CA GLY A 125 -1.12 -4.48 -32.11
C GLY A 125 -0.73 -4.66 -30.64
N ARG A 126 -1.56 -5.32 -29.82
CA ARG A 126 -1.26 -5.56 -28.39
C ARG A 126 -0.08 -6.50 -28.22
N ASP A 127 -0.03 -7.57 -29.00
CA ASP A 127 1.10 -8.50 -29.03
C ASP A 127 2.38 -7.82 -29.54
N LEU A 128 2.25 -6.98 -30.56
CA LEU A 128 3.37 -6.19 -31.09
C LEU A 128 3.95 -5.25 -30.01
N TYR A 129 3.10 -4.48 -29.31
CA TYR A 129 3.55 -3.60 -28.22
C TYR A 129 4.19 -4.39 -27.07
N ARG A 130 3.71 -5.60 -26.77
CA ARG A 130 4.34 -6.48 -25.79
C ARG A 130 5.75 -6.92 -26.20
N VAL A 131 6.00 -7.14 -27.50
CA VAL A 131 7.34 -7.45 -28.04
C VAL A 131 8.23 -6.20 -28.07
N VAL A 132 7.70 -5.06 -28.50
CA VAL A 132 8.43 -3.77 -28.56
C VAL A 132 8.84 -3.29 -27.16
N ALA A 133 8.01 -3.50 -26.14
CA ALA A 133 8.35 -3.19 -24.75
C ALA A 133 9.60 -3.94 -24.23
N TRP A 134 10.08 -4.98 -24.92
CA TRP A 134 11.33 -5.67 -24.56
C TRP A 134 12.57 -5.06 -25.19
N HIS A 135 12.39 -4.20 -26.20
CA HIS A 135 13.48 -3.41 -26.71
C HIS A 135 13.87 -2.44 -25.60
N LYS A 136 14.86 -2.82 -24.79
CA LYS A 136 15.45 -2.02 -23.71
C LYS A 136 16.18 -0.81 -24.31
N LEU A 137 15.43 0.12 -24.89
CA LEU A 137 15.93 1.44 -25.23
C LEU A 137 15.91 2.37 -24.03
N GLU A 138 15.10 2.09 -23.03
CA GLU A 138 15.20 2.81 -21.77
C GLU A 138 16.48 2.36 -21.06
N PRO A 139 17.43 3.30 -20.80
CA PRO A 139 18.45 3.02 -19.82
C PRO A 139 17.75 2.62 -18.53
N ASN A 140 18.28 1.63 -17.81
CA ASN A 140 17.89 1.40 -16.42
C ASN A 140 18.14 2.73 -15.68
N LEU A 141 17.12 3.59 -15.62
CA LEU A 141 17.16 4.88 -14.94
C LEU A 141 17.23 4.58 -13.46
N ARG A 142 18.43 4.28 -12.98
CA ARG A 142 18.72 4.38 -11.56
C ARG A 142 18.46 5.84 -11.21
N ALA A 143 17.67 6.06 -10.17
CA ALA A 143 17.50 7.40 -9.62
C ALA A 143 18.89 8.01 -9.42
N PRO A 144 19.17 9.22 -9.90
CA PRO A 144 20.48 9.83 -9.79
C PRO A 144 20.92 9.89 -8.31
N PRO A 145 22.23 9.91 -8.02
CA PRO A 145 22.71 10.15 -6.66
C PRO A 145 22.09 11.43 -6.10
N LEU A 146 21.68 11.41 -4.83
CA LEU A 146 21.26 12.61 -4.13
C LEU A 146 22.49 13.28 -3.54
N VAL A 147 22.55 14.61 -3.63
CA VAL A 147 23.61 15.40 -3.01
C VAL A 147 22.97 16.27 -1.93
N ILE A 148 23.38 16.09 -0.68
CA ILE A 148 22.95 16.88 0.46
C ILE A 148 24.20 17.44 1.13
N GLY A 149 24.43 18.75 0.97
CA GLY A 149 25.72 19.36 1.33
C GLY A 149 26.86 18.68 0.56
N ASP A 150 27.85 18.16 1.28
CA ASP A 150 29.02 17.47 0.72
C ASP A 150 28.86 15.93 0.61
N GLN A 151 27.73 15.37 1.03
CA GLN A 151 27.49 13.92 0.96
C GLN A 151 26.73 13.52 -0.30
N VAL A 152 27.25 12.51 -0.99
CA VAL A 152 26.63 11.85 -2.14
C VAL A 152 26.00 10.54 -1.69
N ILE A 153 24.69 10.44 -1.83
CA ILE A 153 23.89 9.28 -1.42
C ILE A 153 23.44 8.54 -2.68
N GLU A 154 23.95 7.32 -2.86
CA GLU A 154 23.61 6.47 -4.02
C GLU A 154 22.55 5.41 -3.71
N GLU A 155 22.53 4.92 -2.47
CA GLU A 155 21.66 3.84 -2.02
C GLU A 155 20.19 4.27 -1.92
N THR A 156 19.27 3.45 -2.44
CA THR A 156 17.84 3.78 -2.52
C THR A 156 17.19 4.02 -1.15
N ALA A 157 17.53 3.22 -0.13
CA ALA A 157 16.99 3.39 1.22
C ALA A 157 17.47 4.69 1.86
N ALA A 158 18.78 4.96 1.79
CA ALA A 158 19.37 6.20 2.27
C ALA A 158 18.80 7.43 1.52
N LYS A 159 18.52 7.31 0.21
CA LYS A 159 17.85 8.36 -0.55
C LYS A 159 16.43 8.65 -0.04
N ALA A 160 15.66 7.60 0.27
CA ALA A 160 14.31 7.75 0.80
C ALA A 160 14.32 8.44 2.18
N GLU A 161 15.21 8.02 3.08
CA GLU A 161 15.39 8.64 4.40
C GLU A 161 15.83 10.10 4.28
N ALA A 162 16.78 10.38 3.42
CA ALA A 162 17.28 11.72 3.15
C ALA A 162 16.17 12.66 2.65
N LEU A 163 15.35 12.20 1.70
CA LEU A 163 14.20 12.97 1.20
C LEU A 163 13.11 13.12 2.27
N GLN A 164 12.84 12.07 3.05
CA GLN A 164 11.89 12.13 4.17
C GLN A 164 12.31 13.20 5.18
N GLN A 165 13.59 13.23 5.57
CA GLN A 165 14.12 14.23 6.50
C GLN A 165 14.05 15.64 5.91
N ALA A 166 14.53 15.84 4.68
CA ALA A 166 14.60 17.16 4.06
C ALA A 166 13.24 17.76 3.69
N ILE A 167 12.25 16.93 3.33
CA ILE A 167 10.94 17.39 2.86
C ILE A 167 9.89 17.35 3.97
N LEU A 168 9.80 16.23 4.70
CA LEU A 168 8.71 16.04 5.67
C LEU A 168 9.06 16.58 7.06
N LYS A 169 10.32 16.48 7.49
CA LYS A 169 10.76 16.98 8.81
C LYS A 169 11.21 18.45 8.79
N ARG A 170 11.13 19.11 7.63
CA ARG A 170 11.39 20.55 7.51
C ARG A 170 10.45 21.34 8.41
N TYR A 171 9.16 21.07 8.31
CA TYR A 171 8.11 21.67 9.14
C TYR A 171 8.14 21.09 10.56
N ASN A 172 9.04 21.62 11.37
CA ASN A 172 9.05 21.43 12.81
C ASN A 172 8.67 22.75 13.49
N SER A 173 8.54 22.74 14.82
CA SER A 173 8.10 23.91 15.58
C SER A 173 9.01 25.15 15.45
N ALA A 174 10.20 25.04 14.84
CA ALA A 174 11.04 26.19 14.52
C ALA A 174 10.58 26.97 13.28
N ASP A 175 9.77 26.35 12.41
CA ASP A 175 9.12 27.03 11.28
C ASP A 175 7.77 27.68 11.69
N ASP A 176 7.30 27.45 12.91
CA ASP A 176 6.10 28.09 13.45
C ASP A 176 6.35 29.61 13.63
N LEU A 177 5.27 30.40 13.59
CA LEU A 177 5.36 31.84 13.84
C LEU A 177 5.86 32.07 15.28
N GLU A 178 6.84 32.96 15.45
CA GLU A 178 7.39 33.34 16.77
C GLU A 178 6.35 33.96 17.71
N TYR A 179 5.23 34.40 17.14
CA TYR A 179 4.07 34.95 17.84
C TYR A 179 2.80 34.22 17.40
N ASN A 180 1.81 34.13 18.28
CA ASN A 180 0.51 33.62 17.90
C ASN A 180 -0.20 34.69 17.04
N PRO A 181 -0.53 34.41 15.77
CA PRO A 181 -1.24 35.36 14.92
C PRO A 181 -2.67 35.66 15.40
N LEU A 182 -3.15 34.91 16.39
CA LEU A 182 -4.45 35.12 17.04
C LEU A 182 -4.38 35.96 18.33
N ASP A 183 -3.18 36.35 18.78
CA ASP A 183 -2.96 37.25 19.92
C ASP A 183 -3.04 38.75 19.53
N ASP A 184 -3.33 39.05 18.26
CA ASP A 184 -3.50 40.43 17.77
C ASP A 184 -4.77 41.06 18.37
N GLU A 185 -4.68 42.30 18.89
CA GLU A 185 -5.78 43.01 19.57
C GLU A 185 -7.04 43.17 18.70
N HIS A 186 -6.90 43.02 17.39
CA HIS A 186 -8.00 43.07 16.42
C HIS A 186 -8.72 41.73 16.20
N TRP A 187 -8.18 40.61 16.69
CA TRP A 187 -8.85 39.31 16.59
C TRP A 187 -9.80 39.13 17.79
N SER A 188 -11.09 39.39 17.57
CA SER A 188 -12.13 39.28 18.61
C SER A 188 -12.49 37.84 19.01
N GLY A 189 -11.72 36.85 18.57
CA GLY A 189 -11.81 35.45 19.02
C GLY A 189 -13.09 34.71 18.63
N MET A 190 -14.06 35.32 17.96
CA MET A 190 -15.39 34.72 17.82
C MET A 190 -16.00 34.94 16.43
N GLY A 191 -15.41 34.28 15.44
CA GLY A 191 -16.26 33.64 14.44
C GLY A 191 -16.97 32.48 15.13
N ASN A 192 -18.18 32.70 15.66
CA ASN A 192 -18.98 31.62 16.27
C ASN A 192 -19.57 30.75 15.15
N LEU A 193 -18.70 30.04 14.44
CA LEU A 193 -19.10 28.99 13.52
C LEU A 193 -19.57 27.82 14.39
N PRO A 194 -20.87 27.47 14.34
CA PRO A 194 -21.37 26.39 15.17
C PRO A 194 -20.66 25.10 14.78
N TRP A 195 -19.91 24.52 15.72
CA TRP A 195 -19.29 23.22 15.53
C TRP A 195 -20.39 22.16 15.49
N ASN A 196 -20.67 21.65 14.30
CA ASN A 196 -21.60 20.55 14.12
C ASN A 196 -20.83 19.23 14.03
N PRO A 197 -20.86 18.38 15.08
CA PRO A 197 -20.19 17.08 15.05
C PRO A 197 -20.97 16.01 14.27
N ARG A 198 -22.10 16.36 13.64
CA ARG A 198 -22.92 15.42 12.85
C ARG A 198 -22.67 15.60 11.36
N VAL A 199 -22.10 14.57 10.75
CA VAL A 199 -21.84 14.47 9.31
C VAL A 199 -23.00 13.78 8.61
N GLY A 200 -23.42 14.27 7.44
CA GLY A 200 -24.46 13.64 6.63
C GLY A 200 -23.97 12.34 5.97
N MET A 201 -24.87 11.37 5.75
CA MET A 201 -24.49 10.11 5.09
C MET A 201 -23.96 10.35 3.67
N GLU A 202 -24.54 11.30 2.94
CA GLU A 202 -24.08 11.69 1.60
C GLU A 202 -22.63 12.19 1.61
N GLU A 203 -22.28 13.00 2.61
CA GLU A 203 -20.93 13.54 2.78
C GLU A 203 -19.94 12.42 3.13
N VAL A 204 -20.33 11.51 4.03
CA VAL A 204 -19.51 10.35 4.41
C VAL A 204 -19.28 9.43 3.20
N GLU A 205 -20.31 9.16 2.41
CA GLU A 205 -20.21 8.34 1.20
C GLU A 205 -19.29 8.97 0.15
N ARG A 206 -19.52 10.25 -0.15
CA ARG A 206 -18.72 11.00 -1.13
C ARG A 206 -17.23 10.99 -0.77
N ASN A 207 -16.91 11.18 0.50
CA ASN A 207 -15.52 11.28 0.98
C ASN A 207 -14.87 9.91 1.24
N THR A 208 -15.63 8.86 1.53
CA THR A 208 -15.06 7.53 1.83
C THR A 208 -14.94 6.65 0.59
N ILE A 209 -15.99 6.61 -0.25
CA ILE A 209 -16.05 5.75 -1.43
C ILE A 209 -16.22 6.50 -2.75
N GLY A 210 -16.60 7.79 -2.72
CA GLY A 210 -16.74 8.62 -3.92
C GLY A 210 -15.42 9.04 -4.58
N VAL A 211 -14.28 8.76 -3.96
CA VAL A 211 -12.95 9.18 -4.44
C VAL A 211 -12.49 8.39 -5.68
N GLN A 212 -11.85 9.10 -6.62
CA GLN A 212 -11.33 8.53 -7.87
C GLN A 212 -9.97 7.86 -7.63
N SER A 213 -10.01 6.63 -7.12
CA SER A 213 -8.85 5.73 -6.96
C SER A 213 -7.69 6.31 -6.13
N THR A 214 -7.74 6.11 -4.82
CA THR A 214 -6.60 6.37 -3.94
C THR A 214 -5.74 5.11 -3.75
N SER A 215 -4.43 5.30 -3.59
CA SER A 215 -3.55 4.23 -3.13
C SER A 215 -4.02 3.76 -1.74
N PRO A 216 -4.10 2.44 -1.48
CA PRO A 216 -4.46 1.95 -0.16
C PRO A 216 -3.42 2.37 0.88
N GLY A 217 -3.85 2.46 2.14
CA GLY A 217 -2.94 2.66 3.26
C GLY A 217 -2.13 1.39 3.56
N THR A 218 -1.44 1.40 4.70
CA THR A 218 -0.64 0.25 5.15
C THR A 218 -1.44 -1.00 5.47
N ASP A 219 -2.76 -0.87 5.62
CA ASP A 219 -3.70 -1.97 5.80
C ASP A 219 -4.03 -2.70 4.48
N GLY A 220 -3.67 -2.14 3.32
CA GLY A 220 -3.99 -2.70 2.02
C GLY A 220 -5.48 -2.67 1.66
N ILE A 221 -6.33 -2.00 2.45
CA ILE A 221 -7.76 -1.91 2.20
C ILE A 221 -8.01 -0.86 1.11
N THR A 222 -8.59 -1.30 -0.01
CA THR A 222 -8.85 -0.41 -1.16
C THR A 222 -10.25 0.19 -1.10
N VAL A 223 -10.44 1.34 -1.76
CA VAL A 223 -11.77 1.95 -1.97
C VAL A 223 -12.73 0.95 -2.63
N ARG A 224 -12.25 0.07 -3.50
CA ARG A 224 -13.07 -0.96 -4.13
C ARG A 224 -13.61 -1.98 -3.12
N MET A 225 -12.81 -2.35 -2.12
CA MET A 225 -13.24 -3.23 -1.03
C MET A 225 -14.28 -2.54 -0.16
N LEU A 226 -14.05 -1.27 0.21
CA LEU A 226 -15.02 -0.48 0.96
C LEU A 226 -16.34 -0.29 0.21
N LYS A 227 -16.31 -0.09 -1.11
CA LYS A 227 -17.50 -0.07 -1.97
C LYS A 227 -18.30 -1.37 -1.89
N ALA A 228 -17.62 -2.52 -1.89
CA ALA A 228 -18.27 -3.83 -1.86
C ALA A 228 -19.03 -4.07 -0.56
N CYS A 229 -18.51 -3.61 0.58
CA CYS A 229 -19.15 -3.79 1.89
C CYS A 229 -19.89 -2.54 2.39
N TRP A 230 -20.03 -1.48 1.60
CA TRP A 230 -20.50 -0.16 2.04
C TRP A 230 -21.82 -0.20 2.80
N GLN A 231 -22.80 -0.93 2.27
CA GLN A 231 -24.13 -1.10 2.88
C GLN A 231 -24.10 -1.69 4.30
N HIS A 232 -23.00 -2.36 4.68
CA HIS A 232 -22.82 -2.97 6.00
C HIS A 232 -22.01 -2.10 6.96
N VAL A 233 -21.22 -1.15 6.45
CA VAL A 233 -20.28 -0.35 7.26
C VAL A 233 -20.59 1.14 7.26
N SER A 234 -21.44 1.64 6.37
CA SER A 234 -21.69 3.08 6.18
C SER A 234 -22.16 3.79 7.44
N LEU A 235 -23.14 3.21 8.15
CA LEU A 235 -23.64 3.75 9.42
C LEU A 235 -22.56 3.77 10.49
N PHE A 236 -21.80 2.68 10.61
CA PHE A 236 -20.71 2.58 11.56
C PHE A 236 -19.64 3.66 11.29
N ILE A 237 -19.22 3.80 10.03
CA ILE A 237 -18.23 4.80 9.61
C ILE A 237 -18.74 6.21 9.90
N GLN A 238 -19.99 6.54 9.56
CA GLN A 238 -20.60 7.84 9.86
C GLN A 238 -20.58 8.15 11.37
N GLN A 239 -20.98 7.19 12.20
CA GLN A 239 -20.98 7.37 13.65
C GLN A 239 -19.55 7.54 14.18
N LEU A 240 -18.57 6.84 13.60
CA LEU A 240 -17.17 6.99 13.95
C LEU A 240 -16.62 8.37 13.56
N TYR A 241 -16.97 8.90 12.37
CA TYR A 241 -16.69 10.29 11.99
C TYR A 241 -17.27 11.29 13.00
N ASN A 242 -18.52 11.10 13.41
CA ASN A 242 -19.17 11.97 14.40
C ASN A 242 -18.43 11.94 15.75
N CYS A 243 -17.94 10.76 16.16
CA CYS A 243 -17.12 10.62 17.37
C CYS A 243 -15.79 11.35 17.25
N CYS A 244 -15.13 11.27 16.08
CA CYS A 244 -13.89 11.99 15.82
C CYS A 244 -14.08 13.51 15.96
N LEU A 245 -15.17 14.04 15.39
CA LEU A 245 -15.50 15.47 15.47
C LEU A 245 -15.91 15.89 16.88
N ARG A 246 -16.69 15.07 17.59
CA ARG A 246 -17.12 15.34 18.97
C ARG A 246 -15.96 15.36 19.95
N LEU A 247 -15.00 14.45 19.79
CA LEU A 247 -13.83 14.31 20.66
C LEU A 247 -12.62 15.13 20.15
N CYS A 248 -12.77 15.82 19.02
CA CYS A 248 -11.69 16.53 18.33
C CYS A 248 -10.43 15.67 18.14
N HIS A 249 -10.60 14.39 17.84
CA HIS A 249 -9.51 13.42 17.75
C HIS A 249 -9.67 12.52 16.53
N PHE A 250 -8.60 12.45 15.73
CA PHE A 250 -8.50 11.49 14.65
C PHE A 250 -7.83 10.18 15.13
N PRO A 251 -8.36 8.99 14.79
CA PRO A 251 -7.85 7.73 15.33
C PRO A 251 -6.39 7.46 15.00
N ARG A 252 -5.62 6.97 15.98
CA ARG A 252 -4.18 6.70 15.83
C ARG A 252 -3.89 5.61 14.79
N ALA A 253 -4.74 4.59 14.71
CA ALA A 253 -4.61 3.51 13.74
C ALA A 253 -4.59 4.01 12.27
N TRP A 254 -5.15 5.19 12.01
CA TRP A 254 -5.24 5.78 10.68
C TRP A 254 -4.25 6.93 10.43
N LYS A 255 -3.39 7.25 11.41
CA LYS A 255 -2.33 8.28 11.28
C LYS A 255 -1.08 7.77 10.58
N LEU A 256 -1.03 6.48 10.24
CA LEU A 256 0.13 5.85 9.62
C LEU A 256 -0.05 5.83 8.10
N ALA A 257 0.98 6.27 7.36
CA ALA A 257 0.97 6.32 5.91
C ALA A 257 2.27 5.72 5.34
N GLU A 258 2.17 5.04 4.19
CA GLU A 258 3.32 4.59 3.40
C GLU A 258 3.68 5.68 2.38
N VAL A 259 4.96 6.09 2.37
CA VAL A 259 5.45 7.11 1.44
C VAL A 259 6.16 6.42 0.27
N ALA A 260 5.64 6.62 -0.94
CA ALA A 260 6.27 6.16 -2.17
C ALA A 260 6.80 7.35 -2.98
N MET A 261 8.12 7.39 -3.22
CA MET A 261 8.73 8.42 -4.07
C MET A 261 8.59 8.03 -5.54
N ILE A 262 7.80 8.80 -6.29
CA ILE A 262 7.55 8.60 -7.71
C ILE A 262 8.34 9.65 -8.50
N PRO A 263 9.21 9.26 -9.45
CA PRO A 263 9.87 10.22 -10.33
C PRO A 263 8.83 10.97 -11.18
N LYS A 264 9.03 12.28 -11.36
CA LYS A 264 8.19 13.13 -12.23
C LYS A 264 8.47 12.87 -13.70
#